data_AF-A0A7J7X9M1-F1
#
_entry.id   AF-A0A7J7X9M1-F1
#
_cell.length_a   1.000
_cell.length_b   1.000
_cell.length_c   1.000
_cell.angle_alpha   90.00
_cell.angle_beta   90.00
_cell.angle_gamma   90.00
#
_symmetry.space_group_name_H-M   'P 1'
#
loop_
_entity.id
_entity.type
_entity.pdbx_description
1 polymer ?
#
loop_
_entity_poly.entity_id
_entity_poly.type
_entity_poly.pdbx_seq_one_letter_code
_entity_poly.pdbx_strand_id
1 'polypeptide(L)'
;MSGHLVHRVRTRGIFSTLLGKVSMFHARLKTIKRRDVQCQAFVKKVLRSQLFKIIMISTVSINSFLVVLWTEYNIRYNLFRLFEVSEILFVAIYSAEFYMKLYAEPIGFWKNGYNLLDVMIIVVISIPYTLRKVKGKHYPHLKIGDGIQSLRILKLITYSRGIRTLITAIGQTFYTVASVLILFFLLMYLFAILGFFLFGDPDEGDLENWGNLASAFFTLFSLATVDGWKDLQQQLDKRNFILSRAFTIIFILLGSFVFLSMFVGVMIMHTENSIKKFERELMLERHMTLIKEKQVIVKRQQEEVSRLMKTQANVDCKSFSELVENFKKTLQHTDPMVLDDFATSLPFIDIYLATLDNQDATIYKLQELYYEIVHVLNLMLEDLPQRKQSTIFSKD
;
A
#
# COMPACT_ATOMS: atom_id res chain seq x y z
N MET A 1 10.52 -47.65 13.67
CA MET A 1 9.84 -46.35 13.81
C MET A 1 10.61 -45.36 14.73
N SER A 2 11.95 -45.32 14.68
CA SER A 2 12.77 -44.45 15.58
C SER A 2 13.76 -43.52 14.84
N GLY A 3 13.97 -43.70 13.53
CA GLY A 3 14.91 -42.85 12.75
C GLY A 3 14.34 -41.50 12.30
N HIS A 4 13.02 -41.38 12.14
CA HIS A 4 12.38 -40.18 11.59
C HIS A 4 12.17 -39.05 12.62
N LEU A 5 12.19 -39.35 13.91
CA LEU A 5 12.06 -38.35 14.99
C LEU A 5 13.39 -37.62 15.27
N VAL A 6 14.52 -38.32 15.17
CA VAL A 6 15.86 -37.74 15.46
C VAL A 6 16.25 -36.68 14.43
N HIS A 7 15.89 -36.88 13.17
CA HIS A 7 16.22 -35.93 12.10
C HIS A 7 15.41 -34.62 12.16
N ARG A 8 14.19 -34.67 12.72
CA ARG A 8 13.30 -33.52 12.88
C ARG A 8 13.67 -32.66 14.10
N VAL A 9 14.20 -33.28 15.16
CA VAL A 9 14.72 -32.56 16.35
C VAL A 9 16.04 -31.86 16.03
N ARG A 10 16.92 -32.49 15.24
CA ARG A 10 18.23 -31.90 14.88
C ARG A 10 18.11 -30.70 13.94
N THR A 11 17.19 -30.73 12.97
CA THR A 11 16.93 -29.60 12.07
C THR A 11 16.25 -28.41 12.79
N ARG A 12 15.34 -28.67 13.74
CA ARG A 12 14.78 -27.62 14.62
C ARG A 12 15.84 -26.98 15.52
N GLY A 13 16.74 -27.79 16.08
CA GLY A 13 17.85 -27.30 16.90
C GLY A 13 18.82 -26.39 16.14
N ILE A 14 19.16 -26.75 14.89
CA ILE A 14 20.02 -25.93 14.02
C ILE A 14 19.35 -24.60 13.67
N PHE A 15 18.06 -24.63 13.32
CA PHE A 15 17.31 -23.42 12.97
C PHE A 15 17.12 -22.48 14.19
N SER A 16 16.89 -23.03 15.38
CA SER A 16 16.80 -22.23 16.62
C SER A 16 18.15 -21.64 17.03
N THR A 17 19.27 -22.35 16.83
CA THR A 17 20.62 -21.76 17.03
C THR A 17 20.96 -20.69 16.00
N LEU A 18 20.49 -20.82 14.75
CA LEU A 18 20.68 -19.79 13.72
C LEU A 18 19.83 -18.54 14.01
N LEU A 19 18.56 -18.71 14.37
CA LEU A 19 17.70 -17.59 14.78
C LEU A 19 18.23 -16.92 16.05
N GLY A 20 18.72 -17.71 17.02
CA GLY A 20 19.38 -17.21 18.22
C GLY A 20 20.65 -16.41 17.90
N LYS A 21 21.47 -16.89 16.96
CA LYS A 21 22.65 -16.15 16.48
C LYS A 21 22.26 -14.85 15.75
N VAL A 22 21.22 -14.84 14.91
CA VAL A 22 20.74 -13.63 14.20
C VAL A 22 20.15 -12.60 15.17
N SER A 23 19.39 -13.05 16.17
CA SER A 23 18.86 -12.23 17.27
C SER A 23 19.99 -11.63 18.12
N MET A 24 20.98 -12.44 18.49
CA MET A 24 22.14 -11.99 19.26
C MET A 24 23.04 -11.05 18.44
N PHE A 25 23.14 -11.24 17.12
CA PHE A 25 23.81 -10.32 16.20
C PHE A 25 23.08 -8.98 16.13
N HIS A 26 21.74 -8.99 16.04
CA HIS A 26 20.90 -7.79 16.10
C HIS A 26 21.05 -7.04 17.43
N ALA A 27 21.11 -7.74 18.56
CA ALA A 27 21.33 -7.16 19.88
C ALA A 27 22.74 -6.55 20.05
N ARG A 28 23.77 -7.22 19.52
CA ARG A 28 25.15 -6.69 19.47
C ARG A 28 25.30 -5.50 18.52
N LEU A 29 24.57 -5.44 17.42
CA LEU A 29 24.53 -4.28 16.53
C LEU A 29 23.84 -3.06 17.16
N LYS A 30 22.84 -3.28 18.01
CA LYS A 30 22.08 -2.23 18.70
C LYS A 30 22.89 -1.52 19.80
N THR A 31 23.94 -2.18 20.31
CA THR A 31 24.78 -1.70 21.42
C THR A 31 26.06 -0.97 20.98
N ILE A 32 26.32 -0.87 19.67
CA ILE A 32 27.46 -0.08 19.15
C ILE A 32 27.07 1.41 19.16
N LYS A 33 27.34 2.08 20.28
CA LYS A 33 27.30 3.54 20.39
C LYS A 33 28.48 4.12 19.59
N ARG A 34 28.22 4.57 18.35
CA ARG A 34 29.25 5.08 17.43
C ARG A 34 29.84 6.41 17.92
N ARG A 35 31.16 6.55 17.76
CA ARG A 35 31.97 7.70 18.20
C ARG A 35 31.88 8.91 17.24
N ASP A 36 31.56 8.68 15.97
CA ASP A 36 31.63 9.70 14.90
C ASP A 36 30.26 10.28 14.52
N VAL A 37 29.62 10.97 15.46
CA VAL A 37 28.29 11.57 15.27
C VAL A 37 28.33 12.68 14.20
N GLN A 38 29.43 13.44 14.13
CA GLN A 38 29.58 14.55 13.18
C GLN A 38 29.71 14.08 11.73
N CYS A 39 30.53 13.05 11.47
CA CYS A 39 30.69 12.48 10.14
C CYS A 39 29.40 11.81 9.65
N GLN A 40 28.69 11.10 10.53
CA GLN A 40 27.38 10.54 10.22
C GLN A 40 26.36 11.63 9.87
N ALA A 41 26.33 12.74 10.62
CA ALA A 41 25.45 13.87 10.35
C ALA A 41 25.78 14.51 8.99
N PHE A 42 27.06 14.65 8.65
CA PHE A 42 27.51 15.14 7.35
C PHE A 42 27.04 14.21 6.20
N VAL A 43 27.29 12.90 6.29
CA VAL A 43 26.86 11.94 5.26
C VAL A 43 25.34 11.93 5.12
N LYS A 44 24.58 12.00 6.22
CA LYS A 44 23.12 12.14 6.18
C LYS A 44 22.69 13.44 5.50
N LYS A 45 23.38 14.56 5.75
CA LYS A 45 23.10 15.85 5.09
C LYS A 45 23.35 15.77 3.58
N VAL A 46 24.44 15.13 3.16
CA VAL A 46 24.77 14.91 1.74
C VAL A 46 23.70 14.04 1.07
N LEU A 47 23.37 12.88 1.65
CA LEU A 47 22.34 11.97 1.12
C LEU A 47 20.94 12.60 1.05
N ARG A 48 20.62 13.54 1.94
CA ARG A 48 19.33 14.24 1.95
C ARG A 48 19.26 15.40 0.95
N SER A 49 20.41 15.90 0.49
CA SER A 49 20.48 17.07 -0.39
C SER A 49 19.78 16.83 -1.73
N GLN A 50 19.14 17.85 -2.27
CA GLN A 50 18.51 17.77 -3.61
C GLN A 50 19.56 17.64 -4.72
N LEU A 51 20.72 18.27 -4.55
CA LEU A 51 21.83 18.16 -5.51
C LEU A 51 22.30 16.72 -5.65
N PHE A 52 22.49 15.99 -4.54
CA PHE A 52 22.87 14.59 -4.60
C PHE A 52 21.84 13.74 -5.36
N LYS A 53 20.54 13.97 -5.12
CA LYS A 53 19.47 13.28 -5.85
C LYS A 53 19.51 13.58 -7.35
N ILE A 54 19.69 14.84 -7.75
CA ILE A 54 19.78 15.25 -9.16
C ILE A 54 21.00 14.59 -9.82
N ILE A 55 22.15 14.58 -9.15
CA ILE A 55 23.37 13.92 -9.64
C ILE A 55 23.12 12.42 -9.86
N MET A 56 22.51 11.74 -8.89
CA MET A 56 22.24 10.32 -9.01
C MET A 56 21.22 10.01 -10.11
N ILE A 57 20.14 10.80 -10.23
CA ILE A 57 19.16 10.66 -11.32
C ILE A 57 19.85 10.88 -12.68
N SER A 58 20.64 11.94 -12.82
CA SER A 58 21.39 12.23 -14.05
C SER A 58 22.35 11.08 -14.40
N THR A 59 23.05 10.53 -13.40
CA THR A 59 23.93 9.37 -13.57
C THR A 59 23.16 8.15 -14.10
N VAL A 60 22.00 7.84 -13.53
CA VAL A 60 21.14 6.75 -14.00
C VAL A 60 20.67 7.00 -15.43
N SER A 61 20.21 8.21 -15.75
CA SER A 61 19.75 8.56 -17.10
C SER A 61 20.86 8.48 -18.15
N ILE A 62 22.06 8.99 -17.85
CA ILE A 62 23.22 8.90 -18.75
C ILE A 62 23.63 7.45 -18.94
N ASN A 63 23.63 6.65 -17.88
CA ASN A 63 23.91 5.22 -18.00
C ASN A 63 22.90 4.53 -18.94
N SER A 64 21.61 4.79 -18.76
CA SER A 64 20.56 4.21 -19.62
C SER A 64 20.70 4.63 -21.07
N PHE A 65 21.05 5.90 -21.33
CA PHE A 65 21.35 6.37 -22.68
C PHE A 65 22.55 5.63 -23.31
N LEU A 66 23.62 5.41 -22.53
CA LEU A 66 24.78 4.65 -22.99
C LEU A 66 24.45 3.18 -23.32
N VAL A 67 23.54 2.55 -22.57
CA VAL A 67 23.05 1.19 -22.88
C VAL A 67 22.29 1.16 -24.21
N VAL A 68 21.48 2.19 -24.49
CA VAL A 68 20.78 2.30 -25.78
C VAL A 68 21.80 2.43 -26.93
N LEU A 69 22.78 3.33 -26.81
CA LEU A 69 23.84 3.49 -27.81
C LEU A 69 24.68 2.22 -28.01
N TRP A 70 24.88 1.44 -26.96
CA TRP A 70 25.62 0.17 -27.01
C TRP A 70 24.90 -0.92 -27.83
N THR A 71 23.59 -0.80 -28.03
CA THR A 71 22.79 -1.79 -28.80
C THR A 71 23.14 -1.76 -30.28
N GLU A 72 23.61 -0.62 -30.80
CA GLU A 72 24.02 -0.50 -32.19
C GLU A 72 25.47 -1.00 -32.39
N TYR A 73 25.63 -1.99 -33.28
CA TYR A 73 26.94 -2.64 -33.51
C TYR A 73 28.02 -1.64 -33.94
N ASN A 74 27.72 -0.74 -34.86
CA ASN A 74 28.70 0.24 -35.39
C ASN A 74 29.24 1.17 -34.28
N ILE A 75 28.34 1.72 -33.46
CA ILE A 75 28.71 2.60 -32.34
C ILE A 75 29.48 1.82 -31.28
N ARG A 76 29.04 0.59 -30.96
CA ARG A 76 29.68 -0.28 -29.98
C ARG A 76 31.14 -0.59 -30.33
N TYR A 77 31.46 -0.87 -31.59
CA TYR A 77 32.84 -1.14 -32.00
C TYR A 77 33.70 0.12 -31.96
N ASN A 78 33.18 1.27 -32.41
CA ASN A 78 33.93 2.53 -32.43
C ASN A 78 34.23 3.07 -31.01
N LEU A 79 33.26 2.95 -30.09
CA LEU A 79 33.33 3.48 -28.73
C LEU A 79 33.52 2.40 -27.65
N PHE A 80 34.05 1.23 -28.01
CA PHE A 80 34.18 0.09 -27.11
C PHE A 80 34.86 0.43 -25.78
N ARG A 81 36.00 1.15 -25.83
CA ARG A 81 36.74 1.58 -24.63
C ARG A 81 35.94 2.52 -23.74
N LEU A 82 35.16 3.43 -24.32
CA LEU A 82 34.33 4.37 -23.57
C LEU A 82 33.25 3.62 -22.80
N PHE A 83 32.58 2.66 -23.44
CA PHE A 83 31.56 1.85 -22.79
C PHE A 83 32.13 1.03 -21.62
N GLU A 84 33.26 0.34 -21.81
CA GLU A 84 33.88 -0.47 -20.74
C GLU A 84 34.30 0.37 -19.53
N VAL A 85 34.89 1.54 -19.75
CA VAL A 85 35.24 2.48 -18.67
C VAL A 85 33.98 3.01 -17.99
N SER A 86 32.96 3.36 -18.77
CA SER A 86 31.69 3.89 -18.24
C SER A 86 31.00 2.87 -17.33
N GLU A 87 30.97 1.59 -17.69
CA GLU A 87 30.34 0.54 -16.88
C GLU A 87 30.98 0.46 -15.49
N ILE A 88 32.31 0.43 -15.43
CA ILE A 88 33.07 0.39 -14.18
C ILE A 88 32.79 1.64 -13.35
N LEU A 89 32.77 2.82 -14.00
CA LEU A 89 32.51 4.10 -13.34
C LEU A 89 31.10 4.13 -12.72
N PHE A 90 30.06 3.66 -13.43
CA PHE A 90 28.71 3.61 -12.88
C PHE A 90 28.58 2.61 -11.73
N VAL A 91 29.20 1.42 -11.84
CA VAL A 91 29.24 0.46 -10.72
C VAL A 91 29.91 1.07 -9.50
N ALA A 92 31.00 1.81 -9.69
CA ALA A 92 31.71 2.50 -8.61
C ALA A 92 30.83 3.56 -7.94
N ILE A 93 30.14 4.41 -8.72
CA ILE A 93 29.22 5.43 -8.18
C ILE A 93 28.09 4.77 -7.37
N TYR A 94 27.46 3.73 -7.91
CA TYR A 94 26.36 3.04 -7.23
C TYR A 94 26.81 2.32 -5.96
N SER A 95 28.00 1.73 -5.99
CA SER A 95 28.60 1.09 -4.82
C SER A 95 28.95 2.12 -3.74
N ALA A 96 29.56 3.26 -4.13
CA ALA A 96 29.89 4.34 -3.21
C ALA A 96 28.65 4.89 -2.50
N GLU A 97 27.56 5.12 -3.25
CA GLU A 97 26.28 5.52 -2.67
C GLU A 97 25.76 4.50 -1.65
N PHE A 98 25.81 3.21 -1.99
CA PHE A 98 25.35 2.16 -1.10
C PHE A 98 26.14 2.13 0.20
N TYR A 99 27.47 2.22 0.11
CA TYR A 99 28.32 2.30 1.29
C TYR A 99 28.01 3.55 2.12
N MET A 100 27.73 4.71 1.49
CA MET A 100 27.28 5.91 2.20
C MET A 100 25.93 5.70 2.91
N LYS A 101 24.94 5.06 2.26
CA LYS A 101 23.63 4.75 2.86
C LYS A 101 23.74 3.76 4.02
N LEU A 102 24.52 2.70 3.84
CA LEU A 102 24.78 1.69 4.86
C LEU A 102 25.54 2.29 6.06
N TYR A 103 26.48 3.20 5.79
CA TYR A 103 27.19 3.94 6.83
C TYR A 103 26.26 4.87 7.61
N ALA A 104 25.38 5.61 6.92
CA ALA A 104 24.47 6.56 7.56
C ALA A 104 23.48 5.88 8.52
N GLU A 105 22.89 4.74 8.14
CA GLU A 105 21.83 4.07 8.92
C GLU A 105 21.91 2.53 8.86
N PRO A 106 22.88 1.88 9.52
CA PRO A 106 23.14 0.44 9.34
C PRO A 106 21.96 -0.47 9.72
N ILE A 107 21.16 -0.12 10.72
CA ILE A 107 19.99 -0.92 11.16
C ILE A 107 18.67 -0.41 10.56
N GLY A 108 18.54 0.92 10.40
CA GLY A 108 17.38 1.53 9.76
C GLY A 108 17.28 1.20 8.27
N PHE A 109 18.42 0.97 7.62
CA PHE A 109 18.51 0.66 6.20
C PHE A 109 17.67 -0.56 5.81
N TRP A 110 17.75 -1.65 6.59
CA TRP A 110 17.05 -2.90 6.29
C TRP A 110 15.54 -2.87 6.52
N LYS A 111 15.02 -1.89 7.26
CA LYS A 111 13.57 -1.75 7.50
C LYS A 111 12.83 -1.09 6.33
N ASN A 112 13.54 -0.36 5.48
CA ASN A 112 12.93 0.37 4.37
C ASN A 112 12.95 -0.48 3.09
N GLY A 113 11.79 -0.80 2.53
CA GLY A 113 11.67 -1.63 1.31
C GLY A 113 12.42 -1.04 0.11
N TYR A 114 12.50 0.29 -0.01
CA TYR A 114 13.24 0.93 -1.10
C TYR A 114 14.76 0.78 -0.98
N ASN A 115 15.28 0.67 0.23
CA ASN A 115 16.69 0.41 0.46
C ASN A 115 17.05 -1.05 0.13
N LEU A 116 16.09 -1.98 0.31
CA LEU A 116 16.25 -3.36 -0.13
C LEU A 116 16.34 -3.47 -1.67
N LEU A 117 15.56 -2.66 -2.39
CA LEU A 117 15.67 -2.55 -3.85
C LEU A 117 17.06 -2.07 -4.28
N ASP A 118 17.65 -1.09 -3.59
CA ASP A 118 19.03 -0.66 -3.86
C ASP A 118 20.04 -1.81 -3.72
N VAL A 119 19.89 -2.67 -2.71
CA VAL A 119 20.75 -3.86 -2.55
C VAL A 119 20.56 -4.82 -3.70
N MET A 120 19.32 -5.12 -4.08
CA MET A 120 19.01 -6.01 -5.20
C MET A 120 19.63 -5.50 -6.50
N ILE A 121 19.56 -4.19 -6.75
CA ILE A 121 20.18 -3.56 -7.93
C ILE A 121 21.70 -3.77 -7.92
N ILE A 122 22.37 -3.61 -6.77
CA ILE A 122 23.82 -3.81 -6.68
C ILE A 122 24.21 -5.27 -6.90
N VAL A 123 23.42 -6.20 -6.37
CA VAL A 123 23.61 -7.64 -6.63
C VAL A 123 23.49 -7.89 -8.13
N VAL A 124 22.43 -7.41 -8.77
CA VAL A 124 22.21 -7.54 -10.22
C VAL A 124 23.39 -7.00 -11.03
N ILE A 125 23.91 -5.83 -10.67
CA ILE A 125 25.05 -5.20 -11.34
C ILE A 125 26.35 -6.01 -11.13
N SER A 126 26.48 -6.70 -10.00
CA SER A 126 27.70 -7.46 -9.66
C SER A 126 27.75 -8.87 -10.27
N ILE A 127 26.60 -9.42 -10.71
CA ILE A 127 26.49 -10.75 -11.34
C ILE A 127 27.40 -10.89 -12.58
N PRO A 128 27.30 -10.04 -13.63
CA PRO A 128 28.10 -10.23 -14.84
C PRO A 128 29.61 -10.05 -14.59
N TYR A 129 30.00 -9.13 -13.69
CA TYR A 129 31.39 -8.93 -13.29
C TYR A 129 31.96 -10.19 -12.63
N THR A 130 31.21 -10.78 -11.70
CA THR A 130 31.62 -12.00 -10.99
C THR A 130 31.65 -13.20 -11.92
N LEU A 131 30.65 -13.34 -12.80
CA LEU A 131 30.61 -14.42 -13.79
C LEU A 131 31.80 -14.36 -14.76
N ARG A 132 32.14 -13.17 -15.26
CA ARG A 132 33.25 -12.98 -16.21
C ARG A 132 34.61 -13.32 -15.59
N LYS A 133 34.78 -13.07 -14.29
CA LYS A 133 36.01 -13.39 -13.55
C LYS A 133 36.16 -14.89 -13.26
N VAL A 134 35.05 -15.59 -12.96
CA VAL A 134 35.09 -17.01 -12.52
C VAL A 134 35.05 -17.99 -13.71
N LYS A 135 34.30 -17.67 -14.77
CA LYS A 135 33.91 -18.67 -15.79
C LYS A 135 34.45 -18.40 -17.20
N GLY A 136 35.24 -17.33 -17.38
CA GLY A 136 35.81 -16.95 -18.67
C GLY A 136 34.77 -16.37 -19.65
N LYS A 137 35.25 -15.72 -20.72
CA LYS A 137 34.42 -14.95 -21.69
C LYS A 137 33.42 -15.78 -22.51
N HIS A 138 33.47 -17.11 -22.47
CA HIS A 138 32.80 -18.00 -23.43
C HIS A 138 31.52 -18.68 -22.89
N TYR A 139 30.90 -18.17 -21.83
CA TYR A 139 29.64 -18.72 -21.33
C TYR A 139 28.42 -18.23 -22.14
N PRO A 140 27.61 -19.12 -22.76
CA PRO A 140 26.46 -18.73 -23.58
C PRO A 140 25.42 -17.87 -22.83
N HIS A 141 25.25 -18.11 -21.53
CA HIS A 141 24.31 -17.38 -20.69
C HIS A 141 24.80 -16.00 -20.22
N LEU A 142 26.02 -15.58 -20.56
CA LEU A 142 26.50 -14.22 -20.28
C LEU A 142 25.59 -13.17 -20.93
N LYS A 143 25.06 -13.46 -22.12
CA LYS A 143 24.13 -12.57 -22.84
C LYS A 143 22.88 -12.24 -22.04
N ILE A 144 22.37 -13.19 -21.25
CA ILE A 144 21.20 -12.99 -20.39
C ILE A 144 21.59 -12.07 -19.21
N GLY A 145 22.76 -12.30 -18.61
CA GLY A 145 23.30 -11.44 -17.55
C GLY A 145 23.51 -9.99 -17.99
N ASP A 146 24.00 -9.81 -19.22
CA ASP A 146 24.15 -8.49 -19.84
C ASP A 146 22.78 -7.80 -20.04
N GLY A 147 21.71 -8.55 -20.36
CA GLY A 147 20.35 -8.02 -20.44
C GLY A 147 19.74 -7.65 -19.09
N ILE A 148 19.94 -8.49 -18.06
CA ILE A 148 19.47 -8.23 -16.68
C ILE A 148 20.10 -6.94 -16.13
N GLN A 149 21.30 -6.58 -16.57
CA GLN A 149 21.96 -5.34 -16.20
C GLN A 149 21.13 -4.08 -16.51
N SER A 150 20.30 -4.11 -17.55
CA SER A 150 19.39 -3.01 -17.93
C SER A 150 18.39 -2.67 -16.82
N LEU A 151 18.10 -3.61 -15.92
CA LEU A 151 17.24 -3.38 -14.75
C LEU A 151 17.77 -2.31 -13.79
N ARG A 152 19.04 -1.87 -13.91
CA ARG A 152 19.56 -0.74 -13.15
C ARG A 152 18.75 0.55 -13.34
N ILE A 153 17.99 0.70 -14.44
CA ILE A 153 17.03 1.82 -14.61
C ILE A 153 16.00 1.86 -13.49
N LEU A 154 15.65 0.71 -12.89
CA LEU A 154 14.75 0.62 -11.74
C LEU A 154 15.27 1.41 -10.54
N LYS A 155 16.57 1.73 -10.48
CA LYS A 155 17.13 2.61 -9.46
C LYS A 155 16.45 3.98 -9.43
N LEU A 156 15.89 4.44 -10.55
CA LEU A 156 15.11 5.68 -10.62
C LEU A 156 13.90 5.69 -9.65
N ILE A 157 13.32 4.51 -9.36
CA ILE A 157 12.25 4.33 -8.37
C ILE A 157 12.70 4.83 -6.99
N THR A 158 13.97 4.66 -6.64
CA THR A 158 14.50 5.08 -5.33
C THR A 158 14.70 6.59 -5.22
N TYR A 159 14.61 7.36 -6.31
CA TYR A 159 14.73 8.83 -6.24
C TYR A 159 13.44 9.55 -6.57
N SER A 160 12.65 9.04 -7.51
CA SER A 160 11.43 9.72 -7.96
C SER A 160 10.26 9.41 -7.03
N ARG A 161 9.75 10.44 -6.35
CA ARG A 161 8.52 10.34 -5.55
C ARG A 161 7.32 9.97 -6.43
N GLY A 162 7.23 10.49 -7.65
CA GLY A 162 6.14 10.18 -8.58
C GLY A 162 6.06 8.70 -8.92
N ILE A 163 7.20 8.09 -9.27
CA ILE A 163 7.25 6.64 -9.58
C ILE A 163 6.90 5.80 -8.35
N ARG A 164 7.36 6.19 -7.16
CA ARG A 164 6.97 5.50 -5.91
C ARG A 164 5.47 5.56 -5.66
N THR A 165 4.86 6.73 -5.85
CA THR A 165 3.39 6.88 -5.73
C THR A 165 2.68 5.98 -6.73
N LEU A 166 3.14 5.93 -7.99
CA LEU A 166 2.56 5.08 -9.02
C LEU A 166 2.67 3.58 -8.67
N ILE A 167 3.85 3.12 -8.26
CA ILE A 167 4.06 1.72 -7.86
C ILE A 167 3.23 1.37 -6.62
N THR A 168 3.12 2.29 -5.66
CA THR A 168 2.28 2.08 -4.47
C THR A 168 0.81 1.97 -4.86
N ALA A 169 0.33 2.80 -5.78
CA ALA A 169 -1.04 2.71 -6.30
C ALA A 169 -1.30 1.37 -7.03
N ILE A 170 -0.35 0.91 -7.85
CA ILE A 170 -0.41 -0.41 -8.49
C ILE A 170 -0.42 -1.53 -7.45
N GLY A 171 0.40 -1.42 -6.40
CA GLY A 171 0.43 -2.39 -5.31
C GLY A 171 -0.89 -2.49 -4.54
N GLN A 172 -1.61 -1.37 -4.39
CA GLN A 172 -2.92 -1.35 -3.73
C GLN A 172 -3.98 -2.09 -4.54
N THR A 173 -3.91 -2.08 -5.87
CA THR A 173 -4.86 -2.82 -6.74
C THR A 173 -4.45 -4.27 -6.98
N PHE A 174 -3.17 -4.61 -6.76
CA PHE A 174 -2.62 -5.93 -7.07
C PHE A 174 -3.34 -7.07 -6.35
N TYR A 175 -3.66 -6.92 -5.07
CA TYR A 175 -4.30 -8.00 -4.31
C TYR A 175 -5.66 -8.40 -4.89
N THR A 176 -6.47 -7.40 -5.28
CA THR A 176 -7.78 -7.64 -5.88
C THR A 176 -7.68 -8.25 -7.26
N VAL A 177 -6.73 -7.79 -8.06
CA VAL A 177 -6.46 -8.35 -9.39
C VAL A 177 -5.95 -9.79 -9.29
N ALA A 178 -5.10 -10.08 -8.30
CA ALA A 178 -4.49 -11.40 -8.11
C ALA A 178 -5.53 -12.50 -7.89
N SER A 179 -6.59 -12.25 -7.11
CA SER A 179 -7.66 -13.22 -6.87
C SER A 179 -8.36 -13.66 -8.16
N VAL A 180 -8.63 -12.71 -9.07
CA VAL A 180 -9.27 -13.01 -10.36
C VAL A 180 -8.27 -13.66 -11.32
N LEU A 181 -7.00 -13.24 -11.31
CA LEU A 181 -5.95 -13.89 -12.11
C LEU A 181 -5.73 -15.35 -11.68
N ILE A 182 -5.85 -15.69 -10.40
CA ILE A 182 -5.78 -17.07 -9.92
C ILE A 182 -6.95 -17.89 -10.46
N LEU A 183 -8.17 -17.35 -10.44
CA LEU A 183 -9.34 -18.01 -11.05
C LEU A 183 -9.14 -18.21 -12.55
N PHE A 184 -8.62 -17.20 -13.24
CA PHE A 184 -8.31 -17.27 -14.66
C PHE A 184 -7.21 -18.31 -14.98
N PHE A 185 -6.18 -18.39 -14.14
CA PHE A 185 -5.13 -19.41 -14.26
C PHE A 185 -5.68 -20.82 -14.03
N LEU A 186 -6.62 -21.01 -13.09
CA LEU A 186 -7.31 -22.28 -12.89
C LEU A 186 -8.16 -22.66 -14.10
N LEU A 187 -8.89 -21.70 -14.68
CA LEU A 187 -9.63 -21.91 -15.93
C LEU A 187 -8.69 -22.34 -17.07
N MET A 188 -7.56 -21.63 -17.26
CA MET A 188 -6.55 -22.02 -18.24
C MET A 188 -5.99 -23.42 -17.96
N TYR A 189 -5.73 -23.79 -16.70
CA TYR A 189 -5.25 -25.12 -16.35
C TYR A 189 -6.23 -26.22 -16.77
N LEU A 190 -7.53 -26.04 -16.51
CA LEU A 190 -8.57 -26.99 -16.92
C LEU A 190 -8.62 -27.13 -18.44
N PHE A 191 -8.61 -26.01 -19.17
CA PHE A 191 -8.60 -26.02 -20.63
C PHE A 191 -7.27 -26.52 -21.21
N ALA A 192 -6.15 -26.36 -20.52
CA ALA A 192 -4.83 -26.84 -20.98
C ALA A 192 -4.79 -28.36 -20.96
N ILE A 193 -5.30 -28.98 -19.89
CA ILE A 193 -5.44 -30.44 -19.80
C ILE A 193 -6.44 -30.94 -20.83
N LEU A 194 -7.59 -30.27 -20.97
CA LEU A 194 -8.60 -30.67 -21.93
C LEU A 194 -8.07 -30.59 -23.37
N GLY A 195 -7.39 -29.50 -23.74
CA GLY A 195 -6.79 -29.34 -25.06
C GLY A 195 -5.62 -30.29 -25.32
N PHE A 196 -4.82 -30.63 -24.29
CA PHE A 196 -3.81 -31.69 -24.39
C PHE A 196 -4.45 -33.04 -24.76
N PHE A 197 -5.55 -33.42 -24.10
CA PHE A 197 -6.24 -34.68 -24.41
C PHE A 197 -7.01 -34.66 -25.73
N LEU A 198 -7.48 -33.50 -26.19
CA LEU A 198 -8.26 -33.38 -27.42
C LEU A 198 -7.40 -33.21 -28.67
N PHE A 199 -6.27 -32.50 -28.56
CA PHE A 199 -5.47 -32.05 -29.71
C PHE A 199 -3.99 -32.42 -29.59
N GLY A 200 -3.52 -32.95 -28.45
CA GLY A 200 -2.13 -33.30 -28.19
C GLY A 200 -1.72 -34.73 -28.54
N ASP A 201 -2.47 -35.40 -29.42
CA ASP A 201 -2.15 -36.76 -29.89
C ASP A 201 -0.77 -36.78 -30.60
N PRO A 202 0.16 -37.69 -30.22
CA PRO A 202 1.46 -37.83 -30.87
C PRO A 202 1.43 -38.08 -32.38
N ASP A 203 0.41 -38.77 -32.89
CA ASP A 203 0.42 -39.27 -34.27
C ASP A 203 -0.30 -38.31 -35.25
N GLU A 204 -1.41 -37.68 -34.82
CA GLU A 204 -2.24 -36.81 -35.68
C GLU A 204 -2.50 -35.41 -35.09
N GLY A 205 -2.09 -35.19 -33.83
CA GLY A 205 -2.32 -33.96 -33.08
C GLY A 205 -1.40 -32.80 -33.42
N ASP A 206 -1.68 -31.67 -32.78
CA ASP A 206 -0.88 -30.46 -32.83
C ASP A 206 0.05 -30.39 -31.62
N LEU A 207 1.21 -31.03 -31.76
CA LEU A 207 2.24 -31.11 -30.73
C LEU A 207 2.93 -29.77 -30.42
N GLU A 208 2.91 -28.81 -31.35
CA GLU A 208 3.53 -27.50 -31.14
C GLU A 208 2.74 -26.69 -30.10
N ASN A 209 1.41 -26.74 -30.18
CA ASN A 209 0.52 -26.03 -29.27
C ASN A 209 0.09 -26.91 -28.08
N TRP A 210 -0.23 -28.18 -28.31
CA TRP A 210 -0.88 -29.05 -27.31
C TRP A 210 -0.02 -30.24 -26.87
N GLY A 211 1.24 -30.33 -27.29
CA GLY A 211 2.10 -31.48 -26.98
C GLY A 211 2.63 -31.53 -25.54
N ASN A 212 2.58 -30.43 -24.79
CA ASN A 212 2.82 -30.43 -23.35
C ASN A 212 2.02 -29.34 -22.65
N LEU A 213 1.98 -29.39 -21.32
CA LEU A 213 1.19 -28.43 -20.56
C LEU A 213 1.70 -26.98 -20.73
N ALA A 214 3.01 -26.77 -20.90
CA ALA A 214 3.59 -25.43 -21.05
C ALA A 214 3.24 -24.80 -22.41
N SER A 215 3.30 -25.57 -23.49
CA SER A 215 2.84 -25.13 -24.81
C SER A 215 1.35 -24.83 -24.78
N ALA A 216 0.54 -25.69 -24.15
CA ALA A 216 -0.91 -25.50 -24.05
C ALA A 216 -1.25 -24.22 -23.26
N PHE A 217 -0.53 -23.94 -22.17
CA PHE A 217 -0.67 -22.68 -21.44
C PHE A 217 -0.31 -21.47 -22.30
N PHE A 218 0.74 -21.54 -23.12
CA PHE A 218 1.12 -20.46 -24.02
C PHE A 218 0.05 -20.20 -25.09
N THR A 219 -0.48 -21.27 -25.71
CA THR A 219 -1.57 -21.19 -26.68
C THR A 219 -2.84 -20.61 -26.05
N LEU A 220 -3.24 -21.07 -24.85
CA LEU A 220 -4.40 -20.53 -24.14
C LEU A 220 -4.21 -19.08 -23.69
N PHE A 221 -3.00 -18.67 -23.33
CA PHE A 221 -2.71 -17.27 -23.04
C PHE A 221 -2.92 -16.38 -24.27
N SER A 222 -2.45 -16.82 -25.45
CA SER A 222 -2.68 -16.12 -26.72
C SER A 222 -4.18 -16.06 -27.08
N LEU A 223 -4.90 -17.18 -26.93
CA LEU A 223 -6.35 -17.25 -27.13
C LEU A 223 -7.12 -16.33 -26.16
N ALA A 224 -6.67 -16.19 -24.92
CA ALA A 224 -7.32 -15.32 -23.94
C ALA A 224 -7.16 -13.83 -24.26
N THR A 225 -6.06 -13.45 -24.90
CA THR A 225 -5.89 -12.12 -25.49
C THR A 225 -6.61 -11.95 -26.83
N VAL A 226 -7.27 -13.01 -27.32
CA VAL A 226 -7.91 -13.08 -28.65
C VAL A 226 -6.90 -12.77 -29.76
N ASP A 227 -5.65 -13.15 -29.54
CA ASP A 227 -4.55 -13.01 -30.49
C ASP A 227 -4.31 -14.34 -31.21
N GLY A 228 -3.99 -14.29 -32.51
CA GLY A 228 -3.67 -15.49 -33.31
C GLY A 228 -4.74 -16.58 -33.40
N TRP A 229 -5.93 -16.42 -32.81
CA TRP A 229 -6.93 -17.50 -32.68
C TRP A 229 -7.45 -18.03 -34.01
N LYS A 230 -7.51 -17.18 -35.04
CA LYS A 230 -7.95 -17.58 -36.38
C LYS A 230 -6.96 -18.54 -37.04
N ASP A 231 -5.67 -18.28 -36.89
CA ASP A 231 -4.61 -19.09 -37.48
C ASP A 231 -4.54 -20.45 -36.78
N LEU A 232 -4.64 -20.46 -35.44
CA LEU A 232 -4.77 -21.68 -34.65
C LEU A 232 -6.02 -22.49 -35.07
N GLN A 233 -7.17 -21.83 -35.21
CA GLN A 233 -8.40 -22.51 -35.61
C GLN A 233 -8.31 -23.07 -37.03
N GLN A 234 -7.65 -22.36 -37.96
CA GLN A 234 -7.43 -22.85 -39.31
C GLN A 234 -6.51 -24.08 -39.33
N GLN A 235 -5.49 -24.14 -38.45
CA GLN A 235 -4.62 -25.31 -38.29
C GLN A 235 -5.39 -26.50 -37.73
N LEU A 236 -6.25 -26.29 -36.73
CA LEU A 236 -7.10 -27.34 -36.14
C LEU A 236 -8.18 -27.84 -37.11
N ASP A 237 -8.77 -26.93 -37.89
CA ASP A 237 -9.76 -27.27 -38.93
C ASP A 237 -9.15 -28.14 -40.05
N LYS A 238 -7.91 -27.85 -40.47
CA LYS A 238 -7.18 -28.68 -41.45
C LYS A 238 -6.96 -30.12 -40.98
N ARG A 239 -6.92 -30.34 -39.67
CA ARG A 239 -6.76 -31.65 -39.04
C ARG A 239 -8.09 -32.35 -38.75
N ASN A 240 -9.22 -31.79 -39.22
CA ASN A 240 -10.58 -32.32 -39.05
C ASN A 240 -11.03 -32.48 -37.58
N PHE A 241 -10.50 -31.69 -36.65
CA PHE A 241 -10.97 -31.71 -35.26
C PHE A 241 -12.32 -31.00 -35.11
N ILE A 242 -13.41 -31.76 -35.12
CA ILE A 242 -14.80 -31.25 -35.08
C ILE A 242 -15.06 -30.43 -33.80
N LEU A 243 -14.49 -30.85 -32.66
CA LEU A 243 -14.66 -30.18 -31.37
C LEU A 243 -13.80 -28.92 -31.20
N SER A 244 -12.85 -28.67 -32.11
CA SER A 244 -11.90 -27.54 -31.98
C SER A 244 -12.59 -26.18 -31.99
N ARG A 245 -13.56 -25.96 -32.89
CA ARG A 245 -14.30 -24.70 -32.99
C ARG A 245 -15.05 -24.39 -31.70
N ALA A 246 -15.75 -25.38 -31.16
CA ALA A 246 -16.49 -25.24 -29.92
C ALA A 246 -15.54 -24.96 -28.75
N PHE A 247 -14.45 -25.72 -28.63
CA PHE A 247 -13.43 -25.51 -27.60
C PHE A 247 -12.86 -24.08 -27.64
N THR A 248 -12.41 -23.61 -28.81
CA THR A 248 -11.81 -22.29 -28.99
C THR A 248 -12.81 -21.17 -28.68
N ILE A 249 -14.03 -21.26 -29.22
CA ILE A 249 -15.08 -20.24 -29.01
C ILE A 249 -15.50 -20.18 -27.54
N ILE A 250 -15.73 -21.33 -26.90
CA ILE A 250 -16.13 -21.38 -25.49
C ILE A 250 -15.02 -20.81 -24.60
N PHE A 251 -13.76 -21.17 -24.86
CA PHE A 251 -12.64 -20.64 -24.10
C PHE A 251 -12.51 -19.12 -24.27
N ILE A 252 -12.61 -18.60 -25.51
CA ILE A 252 -12.55 -17.15 -25.76
C ILE A 252 -13.70 -16.42 -25.06
N LEU A 253 -14.92 -16.95 -25.10
CA LEU A 253 -16.07 -16.36 -24.41
C LEU A 253 -15.89 -16.37 -22.88
N LEU A 254 -15.48 -17.50 -22.30
CA LEU A 254 -15.22 -17.60 -20.86
C LEU A 254 -14.05 -16.70 -20.43
N GLY A 255 -12.94 -16.71 -21.19
CA GLY A 255 -11.78 -15.86 -20.94
C GLY A 255 -12.13 -14.37 -21.00
N SER A 256 -12.85 -13.97 -22.05
CA SER A 256 -13.34 -12.58 -22.20
C SER A 256 -14.30 -12.19 -21.07
N PHE A 257 -15.18 -13.10 -20.65
CA PHE A 257 -16.07 -12.88 -19.52
C PHE A 257 -15.31 -12.69 -18.21
N VAL A 258 -14.30 -13.52 -17.94
CA VAL A 258 -13.45 -13.39 -16.75
C VAL A 258 -12.65 -12.08 -16.78
N PHE A 259 -12.07 -11.71 -17.94
CA PHE A 259 -11.38 -10.43 -18.12
C PHE A 259 -12.30 -9.22 -17.90
N LEU A 260 -13.51 -9.25 -18.46
CA LEU A 260 -14.51 -8.20 -18.25
C LEU A 260 -14.92 -8.13 -16.78
N SER A 261 -15.17 -9.28 -16.15
CA SER A 261 -15.51 -9.37 -14.73
C SER A 261 -14.39 -8.84 -13.84
N MET A 262 -13.12 -9.10 -14.20
CA MET A 262 -11.96 -8.51 -13.51
C MET A 262 -11.97 -6.99 -13.63
N PHE A 263 -12.16 -6.46 -14.84
CA PHE A 263 -12.17 -5.02 -15.09
C PHE A 263 -13.31 -4.34 -14.33
N VAL A 264 -14.52 -4.89 -14.39
CA VAL A 264 -15.68 -4.40 -13.64
C VAL A 264 -15.43 -4.47 -12.14
N GLY A 265 -14.92 -5.58 -11.61
CA GLY A 265 -14.63 -5.73 -10.18
C GLY A 265 -13.59 -4.73 -9.68
N VAL A 266 -12.50 -4.55 -10.43
CA VAL A 266 -11.45 -3.56 -10.09
C VAL A 266 -11.99 -2.13 -10.19
N MET A 267 -12.78 -1.81 -11.22
CA MET A 267 -13.39 -0.50 -11.40
C MET A 267 -14.37 -0.19 -10.26
N ILE A 268 -15.24 -1.14 -9.90
CA ILE A 268 -16.21 -0.99 -8.80
C ILE A 268 -15.46 -0.76 -7.50
N MET A 269 -14.49 -1.60 -7.17
CA MET A 269 -13.72 -1.44 -5.93
C MET A 269 -12.98 -0.09 -5.89
N HIS A 270 -12.38 0.35 -7.01
CA HIS A 270 -11.75 1.66 -7.08
C HIS A 270 -12.76 2.80 -6.90
N THR A 271 -13.93 2.68 -7.52
CA THR A 271 -15.01 3.66 -7.44
C THR A 271 -15.58 3.73 -6.03
N GLU A 272 -15.87 2.59 -5.41
CA GLU A 272 -16.33 2.46 -4.04
C GLU A 272 -15.31 3.03 -3.05
N ASN A 273 -14.03 2.67 -3.19
CA ASN A 273 -12.97 3.23 -2.35
C ASN A 273 -12.85 4.76 -2.51
N SER A 274 -13.06 5.27 -3.74
CA SER A 274 -13.06 6.71 -4.02
C SER A 274 -14.26 7.42 -3.40
N ILE A 275 -15.46 6.83 -3.48
CA ILE A 275 -16.69 7.34 -2.85
C ILE A 275 -16.53 7.35 -1.33
N LYS A 276 -16.13 6.23 -0.71
CA LYS A 276 -15.89 6.15 0.75
C LYS A 276 -14.80 7.11 1.23
N LYS A 277 -13.82 7.43 0.38
CA LYS A 277 -12.81 8.44 0.70
C LYS A 277 -13.40 9.84 0.64
N PHE A 278 -14.16 10.15 -0.40
CA PHE A 278 -14.84 11.44 -0.56
C PHE A 278 -15.83 11.71 0.58
N GLU A 279 -16.64 10.73 0.97
CA GLU A 279 -17.57 10.86 2.10
C GLU A 279 -16.85 11.16 3.42
N ARG A 280 -15.72 10.50 3.69
CA ARG A 280 -14.90 10.78 4.88
C ARG A 280 -14.31 12.19 4.87
N GLU A 281 -13.82 12.65 3.72
CA GLU A 281 -13.30 14.02 3.58
C GLU A 281 -14.42 15.05 3.84
N LEU A 282 -15.62 14.79 3.32
CA LEU A 282 -16.79 15.65 3.52
C LEU A 282 -17.29 15.66 4.97
N MET A 283 -17.31 14.51 5.66
CA MET A 283 -17.62 14.45 7.09
C MET A 283 -16.61 15.24 7.92
N LEU A 284 -15.32 15.09 7.63
CA LEU A 284 -14.26 15.83 8.32
C LEU A 284 -14.40 17.34 8.11
N GLU A 285 -14.72 17.78 6.89
CA GLU A 285 -14.96 19.19 6.59
C GLU A 285 -16.14 19.75 7.40
N ARG A 286 -17.26 19.03 7.46
CA ARG A 286 -18.43 19.41 8.29
C ARG A 286 -18.09 19.47 9.78
N HIS A 287 -17.31 18.52 10.30
CA HIS A 287 -16.89 18.57 11.69
C HIS A 287 -15.97 19.78 11.97
N MET A 288 -15.07 20.11 11.04
CA MET A 288 -14.22 21.28 11.18
C MET A 288 -15.01 22.59 11.15
N THR A 289 -16.06 22.70 10.31
CA THR A 289 -16.92 23.90 10.30
C THR A 289 -17.68 24.04 11.62
N LEU A 290 -18.26 22.95 12.15
CA LEU A 290 -18.95 22.98 13.44
C LEU A 290 -18.04 23.37 14.60
N ILE A 291 -16.80 22.84 14.63
CA ILE A 291 -15.83 23.20 15.68
C ILE A 291 -15.46 24.68 15.59
N LYS A 292 -15.26 25.23 14.38
CA LYS A 292 -14.99 26.66 14.18
C LYS A 292 -16.15 27.52 14.67
N GLU A 293 -17.39 27.16 14.33
CA GLU A 293 -18.58 27.88 14.79
C GLU A 293 -18.71 27.84 16.31
N LYS A 294 -18.55 26.65 16.93
CA LYS A 294 -18.55 26.51 18.39
C LYS A 294 -17.48 27.38 19.05
N GLN A 295 -16.27 27.42 18.51
CA GLN A 295 -15.19 28.29 19.02
C GLN A 295 -15.53 29.77 18.94
N VAL A 296 -16.19 30.22 17.86
CA VAL A 296 -16.65 31.60 17.72
C VAL A 296 -17.70 31.95 18.77
N ILE A 297 -18.67 31.06 19.00
CA ILE A 297 -19.73 31.26 19.99
C ILE A 297 -19.14 31.36 21.40
N VAL A 298 -18.29 30.40 21.78
CA VAL A 298 -17.64 30.39 23.11
C VAL A 298 -16.79 31.65 23.32
N LYS A 299 -16.07 32.11 22.29
CA LYS A 299 -15.29 33.35 22.38
C LYS A 299 -16.18 34.58 22.60
N ARG A 300 -17.31 34.69 21.89
CA ARG A 300 -18.27 35.77 22.10
C ARG A 300 -18.84 35.76 23.51
N GLN A 301 -19.23 34.59 24.01
CA GLN A 301 -19.73 34.44 25.38
C GLN A 301 -18.68 34.90 26.40
N GLN A 302 -17.42 34.51 26.24
CA GLN A 302 -16.35 34.92 27.14
C GLN A 302 -16.09 36.44 27.10
N GLU A 303 -16.15 37.05 25.90
CA GLU A 303 -16.02 38.49 25.74
C GLU A 303 -17.19 39.23 26.41
N GLU A 304 -18.43 38.76 26.23
CA GLU A 304 -19.62 39.33 26.89
C GLU A 304 -19.55 39.22 28.42
N VAL A 305 -19.21 38.04 28.96
CA VAL A 305 -19.02 37.84 30.41
C VAL A 305 -17.94 38.79 30.95
N SER A 306 -16.82 38.93 30.23
CA SER A 306 -15.73 39.84 30.64
C SER A 306 -16.14 41.31 30.59
N ARG A 307 -16.98 41.71 29.63
CA ARG A 307 -17.54 43.07 29.56
C ARG A 307 -18.49 43.32 30.72
N LEU A 308 -19.40 42.38 31.01
CA LEU A 308 -20.34 42.48 32.12
C LEU A 308 -19.61 42.62 33.46
N MET A 309 -18.57 41.81 33.70
CA MET A 309 -17.73 41.92 34.90
C MET A 309 -17.04 43.30 35.02
N LYS A 310 -16.54 43.87 33.92
CA LYS A 310 -15.90 45.19 33.93
C LYS A 310 -16.91 46.33 34.13
N THR A 311 -18.08 46.24 33.53
CA THR A 311 -19.16 47.22 33.75
C THR A 311 -19.61 47.21 35.20
N GLN A 312 -19.75 46.02 35.80
CA GLN A 312 -20.06 45.90 37.23
C GLN A 312 -18.94 46.47 38.13
N ALA A 313 -17.67 46.35 37.72
CA ALA A 313 -16.55 46.92 38.48
C ALA A 313 -16.39 48.45 38.33
N ASN A 314 -16.83 49.04 37.21
CA ASN A 314 -16.70 50.48 36.92
C ASN A 314 -17.92 51.31 37.34
N VAL A 315 -19.06 50.69 37.60
CA VAL A 315 -20.22 51.38 38.15
C VAL A 315 -20.22 51.13 39.65
N ASP A 316 -20.25 52.19 40.47
CA ASP A 316 -20.55 52.14 41.91
C ASP A 316 -22.04 51.78 42.12
N CYS A 317 -22.48 50.74 41.43
CA CYS A 317 -23.79 50.15 41.62
C CYS A 317 -23.64 49.27 42.84
N LYS A 318 -24.31 49.66 43.92
CA LYS A 318 -24.70 48.75 45.00
C LYS A 318 -25.04 47.41 44.36
N SER A 319 -24.44 46.32 44.86
CA SER A 319 -24.68 44.98 44.33
C SER A 319 -26.19 44.80 44.11
N PHE A 320 -26.62 44.15 43.01
CA PHE A 320 -28.06 43.92 42.79
C PHE A 320 -28.72 43.32 44.05
N SER A 321 -27.99 42.46 44.78
CA SER A 321 -28.38 41.97 46.10
C SER A 321 -28.59 43.07 47.14
N GLU A 322 -27.71 44.06 47.22
CA GLU A 322 -27.76 45.18 48.18
C GLU A 322 -28.88 46.18 47.85
N LEU A 323 -29.22 46.34 46.57
CA LEU A 323 -30.34 47.17 46.10
C LEU A 323 -31.68 46.46 46.38
N VAL A 324 -31.75 45.16 46.13
CA VAL A 324 -32.87 44.29 46.50
C VAL A 324 -33.05 44.22 48.02
N GLU A 325 -31.96 44.22 48.80
CA GLU A 325 -32.02 44.14 50.26
C GLU A 325 -32.46 45.45 50.92
N ASN A 326 -32.06 46.60 50.38
CA ASN A 326 -32.60 47.90 50.79
C ASN A 326 -34.08 48.07 50.40
N PHE A 327 -34.49 47.52 49.23
CA PHE A 327 -35.89 47.47 48.82
C PHE A 327 -36.71 46.55 49.74
N LYS A 328 -36.20 45.35 50.08
CA LYS A 328 -36.79 44.41 51.05
C LYS A 328 -37.03 45.06 52.42
N LYS A 329 -36.11 45.93 52.88
CA LYS A 329 -36.25 46.70 54.13
C LYS A 329 -37.34 47.78 54.11
N THR A 330 -37.85 48.14 52.93
CA THR A 330 -38.87 49.20 52.75
C THR A 330 -40.29 48.62 52.61
N LEU A 331 -40.44 47.29 52.52
CA LEU A 331 -41.73 46.60 52.35
C LEU A 331 -42.43 46.36 53.70
N GLN A 332 -43.77 46.42 53.71
CA GLN A 332 -44.58 46.08 54.89
C GLN A 332 -44.86 44.58 54.93
N HIS A 333 -45.22 44.02 56.09
CA HIS A 333 -45.41 42.57 56.30
C HIS A 333 -46.53 41.91 55.45
N THR A 334 -47.29 42.69 54.69
CA THR A 334 -48.40 42.22 53.84
C THR A 334 -48.11 42.29 52.34
N ASP A 335 -46.94 42.78 51.93
CA ASP A 335 -46.61 42.93 50.50
C ASP A 335 -46.10 41.61 49.89
N PRO A 336 -46.63 41.16 48.74
CA PRO A 336 -46.14 39.97 48.06
C PRO A 336 -44.74 40.22 47.44
N MET A 337 -43.78 39.36 47.77
CA MET A 337 -42.39 39.47 47.32
C MET A 337 -42.05 38.39 46.28
N VAL A 338 -41.39 38.80 45.19
CA VAL A 338 -40.72 37.85 44.28
C VAL A 338 -39.46 37.35 44.98
N LEU A 339 -39.45 36.07 45.37
CA LEU A 339 -38.25 35.42 45.89
C LEU A 339 -37.21 35.31 44.78
N ASP A 340 -35.93 35.45 45.13
CA ASP A 340 -34.80 35.15 44.24
C ASP A 340 -34.95 33.69 43.81
N ASP A 341 -35.49 33.47 42.61
CA ASP A 341 -35.76 32.13 42.13
C ASP A 341 -34.42 31.42 41.99
N PHE A 342 -34.28 30.24 42.60
CA PHE A 342 -33.01 29.48 42.67
C PHE A 342 -32.34 29.35 41.30
N ALA A 343 -33.18 29.26 40.26
CA ALA A 343 -32.82 29.19 38.85
C ALA A 343 -32.02 30.37 38.30
N THR A 344 -32.03 31.54 38.96
CA THR A 344 -31.33 32.76 38.51
C THR A 344 -30.06 33.07 39.32
N SER A 345 -29.72 32.24 40.32
CA SER A 345 -28.51 32.43 41.11
C SER A 345 -27.24 32.06 40.33
N LEU A 346 -26.20 32.88 40.42
CA LEU A 346 -24.88 32.63 39.80
C LEU A 346 -24.32 31.22 40.13
N PRO A 347 -24.35 30.76 41.40
CA PRO A 347 -23.92 29.41 41.75
C PRO A 347 -24.76 28.32 41.08
N PHE A 348 -26.07 28.52 40.94
CA PHE A 348 -26.92 27.57 40.21
C PHE A 348 -26.59 27.54 38.72
N ILE A 349 -26.36 28.71 38.10
CA ILE A 349 -25.96 28.79 36.69
C ILE A 349 -24.64 28.07 36.47
N ASP A 350 -23.64 28.26 37.34
CA ASP A 350 -22.35 27.57 37.24
C ASP A 350 -22.51 26.04 37.40
N ILE A 351 -23.29 25.59 38.37
CA ILE A 351 -23.59 24.16 38.57
C ILE A 351 -24.37 23.59 37.38
N TYR A 352 -25.32 24.36 36.83
CA TYR A 352 -26.14 23.96 35.70
C TYR A 352 -25.30 23.83 34.42
N LEU A 353 -24.42 24.79 34.14
CA LEU A 353 -23.48 24.73 33.02
C LEU A 353 -22.51 23.56 33.16
N ALA A 354 -21.95 23.33 34.34
CA ALA A 354 -21.09 22.17 34.60
C ALA A 354 -21.85 20.83 34.44
N THR A 355 -23.14 20.81 34.81
CA THR A 355 -24.00 19.64 34.61
C THR A 355 -24.28 19.41 33.13
N LEU A 356 -24.54 20.46 32.35
CA LEU A 356 -24.70 20.38 30.90
C LEU A 356 -23.44 19.87 30.21
N ASP A 357 -22.25 20.36 30.60
CA ASP A 357 -20.97 19.86 30.06
C ASP A 357 -20.78 18.36 30.34
N ASN A 358 -21.18 17.90 31.53
CA ASN A 358 -21.11 16.49 31.90
C ASN A 358 -22.16 15.64 31.17
N GLN A 359 -23.34 16.19 30.90
CA GLN A 359 -24.37 15.56 30.08
C GLN A 359 -23.89 15.41 28.63
N ASP A 360 -23.33 16.48 28.04
CA ASP A 360 -22.72 16.44 26.72
C ASP A 360 -21.64 15.36 26.65
N ALA A 361 -20.70 15.34 27.61
CA ALA A 361 -19.65 14.32 27.69
C ALA A 361 -20.22 12.89 27.77
N THR A 362 -21.34 12.72 28.47
CA THR A 362 -22.02 11.42 28.59
C THR A 362 -22.69 11.05 27.27
N ILE A 363 -23.36 11.98 26.59
CA ILE A 363 -23.97 11.78 25.27
C ILE A 363 -22.91 11.39 24.24
N TYR A 364 -21.75 12.07 24.22
CA TYR A 364 -20.64 11.72 23.33
C TYR A 364 -20.16 10.28 23.55
N LYS A 365 -19.98 9.86 24.81
CA LYS A 365 -19.59 8.47 25.13
C LYS A 365 -20.65 7.47 24.72
N LEU A 366 -21.93 7.79 24.89
CA LEU A 366 -23.04 6.93 24.48
C LEU A 366 -23.11 6.78 22.96
N GLN A 367 -22.87 7.88 22.24
CA GLN A 367 -22.83 7.88 20.78
C GLN A 367 -21.63 7.06 20.26
N GLU A 368 -20.46 7.19 20.89
CA GLU A 368 -19.29 6.36 20.59
C GLU A 368 -19.58 4.87 20.82
N LEU A 369 -20.19 4.52 21.95
CA LEU A 369 -20.61 3.15 22.24
C LEU A 369 -21.62 2.63 21.21
N TYR A 370 -22.57 3.47 20.78
CA TYR A 370 -23.53 3.10 19.74
C TYR A 370 -22.84 2.81 18.40
N TYR A 371 -21.85 3.62 18.01
CA TYR A 371 -21.06 3.35 16.81
C TYR A 371 -20.25 2.06 16.93
N GLU A 372 -19.66 1.77 18.10
CA GLU A 372 -18.98 0.49 18.33
C GLU A 372 -19.95 -0.69 18.22
N ILE A 373 -21.14 -0.60 18.82
CA ILE A 373 -22.17 -1.64 18.73
C ILE A 373 -22.58 -1.85 17.27
N VAL A 374 -22.85 -0.79 16.52
CA VAL A 374 -23.20 -0.87 15.09
C VAL A 374 -22.05 -1.50 14.29
N HIS A 375 -20.80 -1.14 14.59
CA HIS A 375 -19.63 -1.72 13.94
C HIS A 375 -19.53 -3.22 14.20
N VAL A 376 -19.70 -3.66 15.45
CA VAL A 376 -19.69 -5.09 15.83
C VAL A 376 -20.87 -5.83 15.20
N LEU A 377 -22.07 -5.25 15.17
CA LEU A 377 -23.22 -5.83 14.48
C LEU A 377 -22.97 -5.99 12.98
N ASN A 378 -22.34 -5.01 12.34
CA ASN A 378 -22.00 -5.08 10.94
C ASN A 378 -20.99 -6.21 10.67
N LEU A 379 -19.97 -6.35 11.53
CA LEU A 379 -19.01 -7.46 11.47
C LEU A 379 -19.69 -8.82 11.67
N MET A 380 -20.62 -8.95 12.62
CA MET A 380 -21.40 -10.19 12.82
C MET A 380 -22.34 -10.50 11.65
N LEU A 381 -22.88 -9.47 11.00
CA LEU A 381 -23.73 -9.64 9.81
C LEU A 381 -22.91 -10.10 8.61
N GLU A 382 -21.65 -9.68 8.54
CA GLU A 382 -20.66 -10.15 7.57
C GLU A 382 -20.22 -11.61 7.86
N ASP A 383 -20.17 -12.02 9.13
CA ASP A 383 -19.81 -13.37 9.59
C ASP A 383 -20.98 -14.39 9.61
N LEU A 384 -22.23 -13.96 9.35
CA LEU A 384 -23.36 -14.87 9.23
C LEU A 384 -23.16 -15.79 8.01
N PRO A 385 -23.15 -17.13 8.17
CA PRO A 385 -23.06 -18.02 7.04
C PRO A 385 -24.27 -17.82 6.15
N GLN A 386 -24.07 -17.60 4.84
CA GLN A 386 -25.12 -17.58 3.82
C GLN A 386 -25.92 -18.90 3.84
N ARG A 387 -26.87 -19.04 4.75
CA ARG A 387 -27.69 -20.24 4.89
C ARG A 387 -28.92 -20.10 4.00
N LYS A 388 -28.78 -20.65 2.78
CA LYS A 388 -29.84 -21.16 1.90
C LYS A 388 -30.97 -20.19 1.53
N GLN A 389 -30.74 -19.42 0.46
CA GLN A 389 -31.81 -18.91 -0.42
C GLN A 389 -32.23 -19.95 -1.50
N SER A 390 -32.01 -21.25 -1.24
CA SER A 390 -32.34 -22.34 -2.15
C SER A 390 -33.39 -23.30 -1.55
N THR A 391 -34.58 -22.80 -1.20
CA THR A 391 -35.72 -23.69 -0.88
C THR A 391 -37.12 -23.10 -1.12
N ILE A 392 -37.29 -22.09 -2.00
CA ILE A 392 -38.63 -21.51 -2.29
C ILE A 392 -39.03 -21.60 -3.78
N PHE A 393 -38.19 -22.13 -4.68
CA PHE A 393 -38.60 -22.48 -6.05
C PHE A 393 -38.52 -23.99 -6.29
N SER A 394 -39.38 -24.75 -5.61
CA SER A 394 -39.74 -26.12 -5.98
C SER A 394 -41.05 -26.48 -5.27
N LYS A 395 -42.13 -25.89 -5.76
CA LYS A 395 -43.52 -26.35 -5.69
C LYS A 395 -44.34 -25.31 -6.46
N ASP A 396 -44.31 -25.46 -7.77
CA ASP A 396 -45.47 -25.50 -8.68
C ASP A 396 -44.98 -25.79 -10.10
#